data_AF-A0A6J1WI35-F1
#
_entry.id   AF-A0A6J1WI35-F1
#
_cell.length_a   1.000
_cell.length_b   1.000
_cell.length_c   1.000
_cell.angle_alpha   90.00
_cell.angle_beta   90.00
_cell.angle_gamma   90.00
#
_symmetry.space_group_name_H-M   'P 1'
#
loop_
_entity.id
_entity.type
_entity.pdbx_description
1 polymer ?
#
loop_
_entity_poly.entity_id
_entity_poly.type
_entity_poly.pdbx_seq_one_letter_code
_entity_poly.pdbx_strand_id
1 'polypeptide(L)'
;MSTNSETVASTPLMTAKENQENVIVSPHGKTLIREDTILANIPGCALCGTVNFTCSAVKNQWSVLCWGRPSDKKYYFLLVLLATTLMLSLMGTIFFSLTNTINDAVLSNMVIRNNTLSFSLWRQPTVQPVMKVYIFNYTNWQEVRDGIEEKLHVEEVGPYAYSQQVERVNIGFDNDKLSYQEKNYFRYLPEKSVGAYFDKVYVPNLPLLGLVAKTKSMDLSTIQQLTLQSLLNFAKNHDAFLELPVHRFLWGYDDTIIDTAKIFLKWSGEMKFDKFGLLAPKNDTLSEHLTINTGEIAKDKINVLEEVEGSDHLPYWDSPQCNSIDATDGTMFPPSKLDKKTKLHVFFPNLCRRLPYQFEKDVEIDDIPLLRYKMPINVFDDPIGNPDNQCYCHVDTATCPPKGVINVTACTMGAPALVSFPHFHLGDPRLREDVTGLHPDPLLHESHFDIHQTLGLTLYGKSSLQINIEVKKTPMFTALGFLKQGIILPVAWIELSVAELPESIKTLIYHGTYSTAAIQLIIRVICILSLIISALCLFTLIFGRRPKPCVSIHHKPEMEKMQMS
;
A
#
# COMPACT_ATOMS: atom_id res chain seq x y z
N MET A 1 -49.23 50.04 21.59
CA MET A 1 -48.85 49.52 22.92
C MET A 1 -47.36 49.24 22.87
N SER A 2 -46.47 50.21 23.14
CA SER A 2 -46.03 50.65 24.48
C SER A 2 -45.62 49.45 25.33
N THR A 3 -44.33 49.10 25.45
CA THR A 3 -43.38 49.50 26.52
C THR A 3 -42.33 48.37 26.55
N ASN A 4 -41.08 48.45 26.99
CA ASN A 4 -40.15 49.51 27.35
C ASN A 4 -38.75 48.87 27.16
N SER A 5 -37.81 49.66 26.64
CA SER A 5 -36.39 49.35 26.58
C SER A 5 -35.74 49.83 27.89
N GLU A 6 -35.07 48.94 28.63
CA GLU A 6 -34.24 49.32 29.78
C GLU A 6 -32.85 49.71 29.29
N THR A 7 -32.63 51.02 29.18
CA THR A 7 -31.34 51.65 28.93
C THR A 7 -30.51 51.74 30.21
N VAL A 8 -29.31 51.17 30.14
CA VAL A 8 -28.20 51.36 31.08
C VAL A 8 -27.90 52.86 31.20
N ALA A 9 -28.07 53.42 32.41
CA ALA A 9 -27.78 54.81 32.69
C ALA A 9 -26.28 55.08 32.68
N SER A 10 -25.80 55.66 31.59
CA SER A 10 -24.54 56.39 31.52
C SER A 10 -24.68 57.71 32.28
N THR A 11 -23.96 57.85 33.38
CA THR A 11 -23.86 59.15 34.08
C THR A 11 -22.92 60.06 33.27
N PRO A 12 -23.33 61.30 32.94
CA PRO A 12 -22.63 62.13 31.96
C PRO A 12 -21.32 62.71 32.50
N LEU A 13 -20.41 62.98 31.55
CA LEU A 13 -19.29 63.92 31.67
C LEU A 13 -19.77 65.18 32.40
N MET A 14 -19.20 65.47 33.57
CA MET A 14 -19.24 66.82 34.11
C MET A 14 -18.19 67.69 33.42
N THR A 15 -18.70 68.80 32.94
CA THR A 15 -18.10 69.88 32.17
C THR A 15 -16.99 70.62 32.91
N ALA A 16 -16.02 71.09 32.12
CA ALA A 16 -14.97 71.99 32.52
C ALA A 16 -15.53 73.34 33.02
N LYS A 17 -15.47 73.56 34.33
CA LYS A 17 -15.16 74.84 35.01
C LYS A 17 -15.53 74.71 36.49
N GLU A 18 -14.55 74.38 37.32
CA GLU A 18 -14.41 74.94 38.66
C GLU A 18 -13.03 74.59 39.21
N ASN A 19 -12.57 75.39 40.17
CA ASN A 19 -11.18 75.66 40.44
C ASN A 19 -10.34 74.46 40.91
N GLN A 20 -9.03 74.58 40.71
CA GLN A 20 -7.96 73.72 41.21
C GLN A 20 -8.17 73.26 42.66
N GLU A 21 -8.65 72.04 42.87
CA GLU A 21 -8.41 71.32 44.13
C GLU A 21 -7.78 69.96 43.83
N ASN A 22 -6.47 69.90 44.02
CA ASN A 22 -5.63 68.72 43.79
C ASN A 22 -5.63 67.75 45.00
N VAL A 23 -6.48 67.99 45.99
CA VAL A 23 -6.45 67.32 47.30
C VAL A 23 -7.86 67.22 47.88
N ILE A 24 -8.37 66.00 48.08
CA ILE A 24 -9.65 65.79 48.79
C ILE A 24 -9.34 65.33 50.22
N VAL A 25 -9.73 66.13 51.21
CA VAL A 25 -9.60 65.82 52.64
C VAL A 25 -10.92 65.26 53.16
N SER A 26 -10.91 64.01 53.61
CA SER A 26 -12.06 63.40 54.30
C SER A 26 -12.07 63.84 55.78
N PRO A 27 -13.25 64.05 56.40
CA PRO A 27 -13.38 64.43 57.82
C PRO A 27 -12.87 63.36 58.82
N HIS A 28 -12.34 62.24 58.34
CA HIS A 28 -11.69 61.21 59.15
C HIS A 28 -10.16 61.14 58.97
N GLY A 29 -9.54 62.24 58.51
CA GLY A 29 -8.09 62.40 58.49
C GLY A 29 -7.37 61.58 57.41
N LYS A 30 -8.04 61.29 56.30
CA LYS A 30 -7.42 60.65 55.12
C LYS A 30 -7.47 61.59 53.92
N THR A 31 -6.31 61.75 53.28
CA THR A 31 -6.14 62.59 52.09
C THR A 31 -5.90 61.70 50.87
N LEU A 32 -6.70 61.86 49.82
CA LEU A 32 -6.54 61.13 48.55
C LEU A 32 -5.92 62.07 47.51
N ILE A 33 -4.84 61.63 46.86
CA ILE A 33 -4.11 62.40 45.82
C ILE A 33 -4.14 61.60 44.51
N ARG A 34 -4.41 62.29 43.40
CA ARG A 34 -4.49 61.71 42.06
C ARG A 34 -3.11 61.46 41.47
N GLU A 35 -2.95 60.39 40.69
CA GLU A 35 -1.66 59.87 40.19
C GLU A 35 -0.94 60.83 39.21
N ASP A 36 -1.69 61.75 38.60
CA ASP A 36 -1.32 62.76 37.62
C ASP A 36 -1.00 64.15 38.23
N THR A 37 -0.99 64.26 39.56
CA THR A 37 -0.77 65.54 40.24
C THR A 37 0.72 65.91 40.28
N ILE A 38 1.12 66.94 39.51
CA ILE A 38 2.44 67.57 39.64
C ILE A 38 2.42 68.45 40.91
N LEU A 39 3.11 68.02 41.96
CA LEU A 39 3.29 68.79 43.20
C LEU A 39 4.30 69.93 42.98
N ALA A 40 3.92 70.92 42.18
CA ALA A 40 4.64 72.19 42.11
C ALA A 40 3.98 73.17 43.11
N ASN A 41 4.80 73.79 43.97
CA ASN A 41 4.45 74.75 45.02
C ASN A 41 4.06 74.17 46.40
N ILE A 42 4.88 73.28 46.95
CA ILE A 42 5.02 73.15 48.41
C ILE A 42 6.17 74.08 48.85
N PRO A 43 5.96 75.02 49.79
CA PRO A 43 7.02 75.91 50.26
C PRO A 43 8.13 75.08 50.91
N GLY A 44 9.32 75.07 50.29
CA GLY A 44 10.52 74.37 50.79
C GLY A 44 11.06 73.21 49.95
N CYS A 45 10.44 72.83 48.82
CA CYS A 45 11.02 71.83 47.91
C CYS A 45 11.23 72.44 46.50
N ALA A 46 12.48 72.37 46.00
CA ALA A 46 12.88 72.96 44.72
C ALA A 46 13.22 71.86 43.68
N LEU A 47 12.74 72.06 42.45
CA LEU A 47 12.90 71.26 41.22
C LEU A 47 12.32 69.84 41.21
N CYS A 48 11.25 69.68 40.41
CA CYS A 48 10.62 68.41 40.11
C CYS A 48 11.32 67.77 38.89
N GLY A 49 12.25 66.85 39.13
CA GLY A 49 12.90 66.02 38.13
C GLY A 49 12.73 64.53 38.47
N THR A 50 12.60 63.69 37.45
CA THR A 50 11.99 62.35 37.47
C THR A 50 12.62 61.26 38.36
N VAL A 51 13.64 61.53 39.20
CA VAL A 51 14.36 60.43 39.86
C VAL A 51 14.74 60.62 41.33
N ASN A 52 14.68 61.79 41.99
CA ASN A 52 14.99 61.84 43.44
C ASN A 52 14.26 62.97 44.20
N PHE A 53 13.72 62.66 45.38
CA PHE A 53 13.19 63.63 46.35
C PHE A 53 14.19 63.85 47.49
N THR A 54 14.57 65.10 47.74
CA THR A 54 15.20 65.53 49.00
C THR A 54 14.49 66.78 49.49
N CYS A 55 13.69 66.69 50.55
CA CYS A 55 13.15 67.87 51.23
C CYS A 55 13.98 68.09 52.52
N SER A 56 14.79 69.14 52.53
CA SER A 56 15.72 69.48 53.61
C SER A 56 15.13 70.54 54.55
N ALA A 57 13.92 70.33 55.10
CA ALA A 57 13.39 71.25 56.12
C ALA A 57 12.24 70.72 56.99
N VAL A 58 12.02 69.41 57.12
CA VAL A 58 10.96 68.89 58.02
C VAL A 58 11.50 67.77 58.89
N LYS A 59 11.78 68.09 60.15
CA LYS A 59 12.12 67.11 61.19
C LYS A 59 10.82 66.39 61.59
N ASN A 60 10.78 65.08 61.35
CA ASN A 60 9.90 64.08 61.99
C ASN A 60 8.39 64.06 61.69
N GLN A 61 7.90 64.14 60.44
CA GLN A 61 6.49 63.73 60.23
C GLN A 61 6.01 63.26 58.84
N TRP A 62 6.88 62.92 57.90
CA TRP A 62 6.42 62.37 56.61
C TRP A 62 7.35 61.25 56.12
N SER A 63 6.83 60.02 56.01
CA SER A 63 7.44 58.95 55.24
C SER A 63 6.67 58.79 53.94
N VAL A 64 7.15 59.40 52.86
CA VAL A 64 6.59 59.19 51.52
C VAL A 64 7.26 57.95 50.93
N LEU A 65 6.52 56.85 50.83
CA LEU A 65 6.96 55.66 50.11
C LEU A 65 6.42 55.75 48.67
N CYS A 66 7.26 56.19 47.73
CA CYS A 66 6.87 56.19 46.32
C CYS A 66 6.67 54.75 45.83
N TRP A 67 5.49 54.50 45.27
CA TRP A 67 5.13 53.26 44.60
C TRP A 67 5.59 53.34 43.14
N GLY A 68 6.69 52.67 42.80
CA GLY A 68 6.83 52.16 41.44
C GLY A 68 5.97 50.91 41.32
N ARG A 69 5.27 50.69 40.19
CA ARG A 69 4.94 49.32 39.78
C ARG A 69 6.24 48.53 39.97
N PRO A 70 6.30 47.49 40.82
CA PRO A 70 7.51 46.70 40.85
C PRO A 70 7.73 46.26 39.41
N SER A 71 8.88 46.64 38.84
CA SER A 71 9.41 45.96 37.68
C SER A 71 9.70 44.55 38.16
N ASP A 72 8.64 43.75 38.29
CA ASP A 72 8.74 42.34 38.54
C ASP A 72 9.23 41.79 37.22
N LYS A 73 10.53 41.94 36.95
CA LYS A 73 11.22 41.30 35.83
C LYS A 73 10.83 39.83 35.80
N LYS A 74 10.64 39.22 36.98
CA LYS A 74 10.08 37.87 37.17
C LYS A 74 8.66 37.68 36.61
N TYR A 75 7.75 38.65 36.79
CA TYR A 75 6.39 38.62 36.25
C TYR A 75 6.39 38.73 34.72
N TYR A 76 7.10 39.71 34.17
CA TYR A 76 7.20 39.87 32.72
C TYR A 76 7.92 38.69 32.08
N PHE A 77 8.95 38.16 32.72
CA PHE A 77 9.61 36.93 32.31
C PHE A 77 8.65 35.72 32.32
N LEU A 78 7.87 35.53 33.38
CA LEU A 78 6.89 34.45 33.48
C LEU A 78 5.77 34.59 32.44
N LEU A 79 5.29 35.81 32.19
CA LEU A 79 4.28 36.09 31.17
C LEU A 79 4.81 35.78 29.78
N VAL A 80 6.04 36.21 29.46
CA VAL A 80 6.70 35.87 28.19
C VAL A 80 6.87 34.37 28.05
N LEU A 81 7.32 33.67 29.10
CA LEU A 81 7.47 32.21 29.10
C LEU A 81 6.14 31.47 28.88
N LEU A 82 5.06 31.90 29.53
CA LEU A 82 3.74 31.30 29.36
C LEU A 82 3.13 31.63 27.99
N ALA A 83 3.36 32.82 27.47
CA ALA A 83 2.93 33.20 26.13
C ALA A 83 3.69 32.42 25.04
N THR A 84 5.01 32.23 25.19
CA THR A 84 5.80 31.44 24.24
C THR A 84 5.40 29.97 24.28
N THR A 85 5.26 29.38 25.47
CA THR A 85 4.77 28.00 25.61
C THR A 85 3.38 27.82 25.04
N LEU A 86 2.44 28.76 25.26
CA LEU A 86 1.12 28.73 24.63
C LEU A 86 1.20 28.77 23.11
N MET A 87 2.04 29.62 22.52
CA MET A 87 2.23 29.69 21.07
C MET A 87 2.85 28.41 20.50
N LEU A 88 3.87 27.87 21.16
CA LEU A 88 4.50 26.60 20.78
C LEU A 88 3.52 25.43 20.89
N SER A 89 2.73 25.35 21.97
CA SER A 89 1.71 24.32 22.16
C SER A 89 0.55 24.46 21.17
N LEU A 90 0.16 25.69 20.80
CA LEU A 90 -0.83 25.93 19.76
C LEU A 90 -0.33 25.45 18.41
N MET A 91 0.90 25.84 18.04
CA MET A 91 1.54 25.41 16.80
C MET A 91 1.69 23.89 16.74
N GLY A 92 2.15 23.26 17.83
CA GLY A 92 2.24 21.81 17.95
C GLY A 92 0.89 21.11 17.84
N THR A 93 -0.16 21.64 18.48
CA THR A 93 -1.51 21.06 18.41
C THR A 93 -2.08 21.14 16.99
N ILE A 94 -1.92 22.28 16.31
CA ILE A 94 -2.32 22.47 14.91
C ILE A 94 -1.55 21.47 14.04
N PHE A 95 -0.24 21.39 14.19
CA PHE A 95 0.62 20.50 13.42
C PHE A 95 0.21 19.03 13.62
N PHE A 96 0.23 18.49 14.84
CA PHE A 96 -0.03 17.06 15.08
C PHE A 96 -1.50 16.65 14.99
N SER A 97 -2.46 17.58 15.09
CA SER A 97 -3.88 17.26 14.95
C SER A 97 -4.41 17.38 13.53
N LEU A 98 -3.85 18.28 12.71
CA LEU A 98 -4.32 18.52 11.34
C LEU A 98 -3.41 17.88 10.27
N THR A 99 -2.25 17.36 10.64
CA THR A 99 -1.34 16.68 9.71
C THR A 99 -1.11 15.22 10.12
N ASN A 100 -0.84 14.37 9.13
CA ASN A 100 -0.46 12.96 9.32
C ASN A 100 1.07 12.79 9.29
N THR A 101 1.82 13.74 9.86
CA THR A 101 3.28 13.84 9.72
C THR A 101 4.04 12.58 10.15
N ILE A 102 3.60 11.88 11.20
CA ILE A 102 4.24 10.63 11.62
C ILE A 102 3.99 9.52 10.59
N ASN A 103 2.76 9.37 10.08
CA ASN A 103 2.47 8.42 9.01
C ASN A 103 3.24 8.77 7.73
N ASP A 104 3.32 10.05 7.37
CA ASP A 104 4.09 10.51 6.21
C ASP A 104 5.59 10.24 6.37
N ALA A 105 6.10 10.31 7.60
CA ALA A 105 7.47 9.95 7.93
C ALA A 105 7.70 8.43 7.86
N VAL A 106 6.76 7.61 8.33
CA VAL A 106 6.81 6.15 8.17
C VAL A 106 6.82 5.78 6.70
N LEU A 107 5.88 6.32 5.91
CA LEU A 107 5.82 6.11 4.45
C LEU A 107 7.08 6.61 3.75
N SER A 108 7.66 7.73 4.19
CA SER A 108 8.92 8.22 3.64
C SER A 108 10.10 7.27 3.90
N ASN A 109 10.07 6.48 4.97
CA ASN A 109 11.08 5.46 5.23
C ASN A 109 10.86 4.19 4.41
N MET A 110 9.67 3.98 3.86
CA MET A 110 9.33 2.82 3.00
C MET A 110 9.72 3.02 1.54
N VAL A 111 10.05 4.25 1.14
CA VAL A 111 10.56 4.58 -0.20
C VAL A 111 11.79 3.72 -0.51
N ILE A 112 11.84 3.22 -1.75
CA ILE A 112 12.93 2.33 -2.19
C ILE A 112 14.13 3.19 -2.58
N ARG A 113 15.04 3.42 -1.62
CA ARG A 113 16.30 4.16 -1.85
C ARG A 113 17.51 3.32 -1.54
N ASN A 114 18.57 3.50 -2.32
CA ASN A 114 19.83 2.79 -2.09
C ASN A 114 20.34 3.00 -0.65
N ASN A 115 20.94 1.96 -0.05
CA ASN A 115 21.43 1.92 1.34
C ASN A 115 20.36 2.08 2.45
N THR A 116 19.07 1.86 2.15
CA THR A 116 18.01 1.82 3.17
C THR A 116 17.60 0.39 3.54
N LEU A 117 17.00 0.22 4.72
CA LEU A 117 16.40 -1.06 5.12
C LEU A 117 15.31 -1.49 4.12
N SER A 118 14.46 -0.57 3.69
CA SER A 118 13.38 -0.82 2.72
C SER A 118 13.93 -1.36 1.40
N PHE A 119 15.03 -0.80 0.90
CA PHE A 119 15.70 -1.35 -0.28
C PHE A 119 16.28 -2.75 -0.04
N SER A 120 16.87 -3.02 1.13
CA SER A 120 17.39 -4.36 1.43
C SER A 120 16.29 -5.43 1.49
N LEU A 121 15.16 -5.11 2.12
CA LEU A 121 13.98 -5.97 2.20
C LEU A 121 13.28 -6.11 0.84
N TRP A 122 13.25 -5.06 0.03
CA TRP A 122 12.73 -5.12 -1.33
C TRP A 122 13.64 -5.96 -2.24
N ARG A 123 14.96 -5.82 -2.14
CA ARG A 123 15.92 -6.54 -2.98
C ARG A 123 15.89 -8.04 -2.70
N GLN A 124 15.84 -8.43 -1.43
CA GLN A 124 15.75 -9.83 -0.99
C GLN A 124 14.70 -9.94 0.13
N PRO A 125 13.43 -10.16 -0.24
CA PRO A 125 12.35 -10.31 0.73
C PRO A 125 12.58 -11.49 1.66
N THR A 126 12.38 -11.27 2.96
CA THR A 126 12.46 -12.34 3.97
C THR A 126 11.22 -13.22 3.98
N VAL A 127 10.08 -12.69 3.52
CA VAL A 127 8.84 -13.43 3.32
C VAL A 127 9.01 -14.34 2.12
N GLN A 128 8.79 -15.64 2.32
CA GLN A 128 8.87 -16.66 1.27
C GLN A 128 7.47 -17.22 1.01
N PRO A 129 6.82 -16.85 -0.12
CA PRO A 129 5.56 -17.45 -0.51
C PRO A 129 5.69 -18.97 -0.68
N VAL A 130 4.62 -19.69 -0.37
CA VAL A 130 4.51 -21.12 -0.64
C VAL A 130 3.67 -21.32 -1.90
N MET A 131 4.29 -21.93 -2.90
CA MET A 131 3.64 -22.38 -4.13
C MET A 131 3.24 -23.84 -3.98
N LYS A 132 1.96 -24.15 -4.14
CA LYS A 132 1.43 -25.52 -4.20
C LYS A 132 0.93 -25.80 -5.60
N VAL A 133 1.36 -26.91 -6.18
CA VAL A 133 0.98 -27.33 -7.52
C VAL A 133 0.14 -28.59 -7.44
N TYR A 134 -0.99 -28.60 -8.14
CA TYR A 134 -1.91 -29.72 -8.26
C TYR A 134 -2.02 -30.09 -9.73
N ILE A 135 -1.69 -31.33 -10.08
CA ILE A 135 -1.58 -31.79 -11.46
C ILE A 135 -2.81 -32.63 -11.80
N PHE A 136 -3.34 -32.47 -13.02
CA PHE A 136 -4.40 -33.33 -13.53
C PHE A 136 -3.78 -34.56 -14.21
N ASN A 137 -3.91 -35.72 -13.57
CA ASN A 137 -3.42 -37.02 -14.05
C ASN A 137 -4.48 -37.70 -14.92
N TYR A 138 -4.18 -37.91 -16.20
CA TYR A 138 -5.10 -38.50 -17.17
C TYR A 138 -5.06 -40.03 -17.11
N THR A 139 -6.00 -40.66 -16.42
CA THR A 139 -5.92 -42.12 -16.16
C THR A 139 -6.43 -43.00 -17.30
N ASN A 140 -7.28 -42.46 -18.19
CA ASN A 140 -7.95 -43.22 -19.25
C ASN A 140 -7.62 -42.76 -20.69
N TRP A 141 -6.51 -42.04 -20.89
CA TRP A 141 -6.23 -41.41 -22.19
C TRP A 141 -6.02 -42.43 -23.32
N GLN A 142 -5.56 -43.64 -22.99
CA GLN A 142 -5.34 -44.72 -23.96
C GLN A 142 -6.69 -45.31 -24.41
N GLU A 143 -7.61 -45.48 -23.48
CA GLU A 143 -8.98 -45.95 -23.71
C GLU A 143 -9.74 -44.98 -24.61
N VAL A 144 -9.56 -43.67 -24.42
CA VAL A 144 -10.14 -42.65 -25.31
C VAL A 144 -9.49 -42.68 -26.69
N ARG A 145 -8.17 -42.85 -26.78
CA ARG A 145 -7.45 -43.00 -28.06
C ARG A 145 -7.96 -44.22 -28.83
N ASP A 146 -8.17 -45.33 -28.13
CA ASP A 146 -8.56 -46.61 -28.70
C ASP A 146 -10.08 -46.71 -28.94
N GLY A 147 -10.85 -45.67 -28.58
CA GLY A 147 -12.29 -45.55 -28.82
C GLY A 147 -13.18 -46.35 -27.87
N ILE A 148 -12.63 -46.80 -26.73
CA ILE A 148 -13.33 -47.54 -25.68
C ILE A 148 -14.18 -46.58 -24.84
N GLU A 149 -13.63 -45.40 -24.52
CA GLU A 149 -14.31 -44.33 -23.79
C GLU A 149 -14.40 -43.06 -24.65
N GLU A 150 -15.45 -42.25 -24.43
CA GLU A 150 -15.65 -41.01 -25.20
C GLU A 150 -14.98 -39.79 -24.54
N LYS A 151 -14.88 -39.78 -23.20
CA LYS A 151 -14.45 -38.63 -22.41
C LYS A 151 -13.16 -38.92 -21.66
N LEU A 152 -12.30 -37.92 -21.56
CA LEU A 152 -11.11 -38.03 -20.73
C LEU A 152 -11.51 -37.99 -19.25
N HIS A 153 -10.79 -38.71 -18.42
CA HIS A 153 -10.91 -38.71 -16.97
C HIS A 153 -9.60 -38.23 -16.37
N VAL A 154 -9.70 -37.26 -15.47
CA VAL A 154 -8.55 -36.76 -14.72
C VAL A 154 -8.73 -36.99 -13.24
N GLU A 155 -7.64 -37.37 -12.58
CA GLU A 155 -7.53 -37.38 -11.13
C GLU A 155 -6.58 -36.27 -10.69
N GLU A 156 -6.97 -35.49 -9.70
CA GLU A 156 -6.09 -34.46 -9.13
C GLU A 156 -5.01 -35.11 -8.26
N VAL A 157 -3.75 -34.78 -8.54
CA VAL A 157 -2.59 -35.25 -7.77
C VAL A 157 -1.84 -34.05 -7.20
N GLY A 158 -1.76 -33.97 -5.87
CA GLY A 158 -1.08 -32.89 -5.17
C GLY A 158 -1.63 -32.67 -3.76
N PRO A 159 -1.23 -31.57 -3.08
CA PRO A 159 -0.28 -30.57 -3.57
C PRO A 159 1.17 -31.05 -3.57
N TYR A 160 1.95 -30.50 -4.50
CA TYR A 160 3.41 -30.47 -4.44
C TYR A 160 3.84 -29.06 -4.04
N ALA A 161 4.35 -28.91 -2.83
CA ALA A 161 4.64 -27.61 -2.22
C ALA A 161 6.11 -27.21 -2.38
N TYR A 162 6.33 -25.92 -2.65
CA TYR A 162 7.65 -25.30 -2.81
C TYR A 162 7.68 -23.94 -2.11
N SER A 163 8.74 -23.63 -1.37
CA SER A 163 9.01 -22.26 -0.92
C SER A 163 9.68 -21.50 -2.07
N GLN A 164 9.17 -20.32 -2.38
CA GLN A 164 9.75 -19.40 -3.36
C GLN A 164 10.65 -18.38 -2.65
N GLN A 165 11.90 -18.30 -3.09
CA GLN A 165 12.83 -17.25 -2.69
C GLN A 165 13.08 -16.34 -3.90
N VAL A 166 12.80 -15.05 -3.73
CA VAL A 166 12.96 -14.03 -4.77
C VAL A 166 14.21 -13.21 -4.47
N GLU A 167 15.02 -12.99 -5.49
CA GLU A 167 16.16 -12.07 -5.44
C GLU A 167 16.06 -11.09 -6.62
N ARG A 168 16.09 -9.78 -6.32
CA ARG A 168 16.12 -8.74 -7.36
C ARG A 168 17.57 -8.41 -7.71
N VAL A 169 17.87 -8.49 -8.99
CA VAL A 169 19.22 -8.32 -9.58
C VAL A 169 19.18 -7.30 -10.72
N ASN A 170 20.35 -6.96 -11.26
CA ASN A 170 20.48 -5.99 -12.37
C ASN A 170 19.77 -4.66 -12.07
N ILE A 171 19.94 -4.18 -10.84
CA ILE A 171 19.23 -3.02 -10.30
C ILE A 171 19.88 -1.73 -10.79
N GLY A 172 19.09 -0.87 -11.44
CA GLY A 172 19.47 0.48 -11.87
C GLY A 172 18.49 1.52 -11.34
N PHE A 173 19.03 2.63 -10.81
CA PHE A 173 18.22 3.77 -10.36
C PHE A 173 18.32 4.90 -11.39
N ASP A 174 17.18 5.48 -11.75
CA ASP A 174 17.09 6.69 -12.56
C ASP A 174 16.02 7.62 -11.98
N ASN A 175 16.46 8.66 -11.26
CA ASN A 175 15.57 9.59 -10.56
C ASN A 175 14.54 8.85 -9.67
N ASP A 176 13.26 8.95 -10.00
CA ASP A 176 12.15 8.31 -9.27
C ASP A 176 11.80 6.91 -9.83
N LYS A 177 12.59 6.38 -10.77
CA LYS A 177 12.44 5.06 -11.39
C LYS A 177 13.52 4.10 -10.92
N LEU A 178 13.14 2.83 -10.86
CA LEU A 178 14.00 1.71 -10.47
C LEU A 178 13.77 0.55 -11.44
N SER A 179 14.79 0.20 -12.20
CA SER A 179 14.78 -0.93 -13.12
C SER A 179 15.48 -2.14 -12.49
N TYR A 180 14.95 -3.34 -12.69
CA TYR A 180 15.48 -4.58 -12.14
C TYR A 180 15.00 -5.80 -12.91
N GLN A 181 15.58 -6.96 -12.59
CA GLN A 181 15.05 -8.28 -12.94
C GLN A 181 14.91 -9.12 -11.67
N GLU A 182 13.99 -10.06 -11.68
CA GLU A 182 13.79 -11.02 -10.61
C GLU A 182 14.43 -12.36 -10.95
N LYS A 183 15.09 -12.95 -9.95
CA LYS A 183 15.61 -14.29 -9.98
C LYS A 183 14.90 -15.11 -8.92
N ASN A 184 14.23 -16.17 -9.34
CA ASN A 184 13.38 -16.98 -8.49
C ASN A 184 14.03 -18.34 -8.23
N TYR A 185 14.01 -18.78 -6.96
CA TYR A 185 14.47 -20.10 -6.55
C TYR A 185 13.34 -20.83 -5.84
N PHE A 186 13.07 -22.06 -6.26
CA PHE A 186 12.02 -22.89 -5.67
C PHE A 186 12.64 -24.08 -4.94
N ARG A 187 12.34 -24.21 -3.64
CA ARG A 187 12.78 -25.32 -2.80
C ARG A 187 11.60 -26.18 -2.41
N TYR A 188 11.67 -27.47 -2.71
CA TYR A 188 10.62 -28.43 -2.39
C TYR A 188 10.41 -28.58 -0.87
N LEU A 189 9.15 -28.63 -0.45
CA LEU A 189 8.71 -28.77 0.95
C LEU A 189 7.97 -30.11 1.10
N PRO A 190 8.68 -31.20 1.44
CA PRO A 190 8.06 -32.53 1.56
C PRO A 190 6.98 -32.58 2.65
N GLU A 191 7.16 -31.86 3.75
CA GLU A 191 6.20 -31.80 4.87
C GLU A 191 4.88 -31.09 4.54
N LYS A 192 4.84 -30.30 3.47
CA LYS A 192 3.63 -29.63 2.96
C LYS A 192 3.11 -30.28 1.67
N SER A 193 3.66 -31.42 1.27
CA SER A 193 3.29 -32.15 0.05
C SER A 193 2.62 -33.48 0.40
N VAL A 194 1.60 -33.87 -0.38
CA VAL A 194 0.91 -35.16 -0.18
C VAL A 194 1.56 -36.27 -1.01
N GLY A 195 1.92 -35.97 -2.26
CA GLY A 195 2.55 -36.93 -3.18
C GLY A 195 4.07 -36.98 -3.05
N ALA A 196 4.66 -38.11 -3.42
CA ALA A 196 6.11 -38.25 -3.48
C ALA A 196 6.66 -37.52 -4.71
N TYR A 197 7.86 -36.96 -4.58
CA TYR A 197 8.56 -36.22 -5.65
C TYR A 197 8.75 -37.03 -6.96
N PHE A 198 8.71 -38.37 -6.85
CA PHE A 198 8.90 -39.31 -7.95
C PHE A 198 7.60 -39.97 -8.43
N ASP A 199 6.44 -39.55 -7.91
CA ASP A 199 5.14 -40.02 -8.37
C ASP A 199 5.01 -39.78 -9.87
N LYS A 200 4.44 -40.76 -10.56
CA LYS A 200 4.27 -40.71 -12.01
C LYS A 200 2.87 -40.27 -12.35
N VAL A 201 2.76 -39.42 -13.35
CA VAL A 201 1.50 -38.88 -13.86
C VAL A 201 1.48 -38.96 -15.37
N TYR A 202 0.30 -39.22 -15.93
CA TYR A 202 0.00 -39.06 -17.34
C TYR A 202 -0.50 -37.63 -17.57
N VAL A 203 0.23 -36.87 -18.37
CA VAL A 203 -0.03 -35.45 -18.63
C VAL A 203 -0.02 -35.16 -20.12
N PRO A 204 -0.70 -34.10 -20.59
CA PRO A 204 -0.66 -33.72 -21.99
C PRO A 204 0.79 -33.44 -22.45
N ASN A 205 1.14 -33.91 -23.64
CA ASN A 205 2.46 -33.68 -24.23
C ASN A 205 2.56 -32.22 -24.72
N LEU A 206 2.89 -31.31 -23.79
CA LEU A 206 2.91 -29.88 -24.06
C LEU A 206 3.90 -29.47 -25.18
N PRO A 207 5.13 -30.04 -25.29
CA PRO A 207 5.99 -29.80 -26.44
C PRO A 207 5.34 -30.16 -27.78
N LEU A 208 4.69 -31.35 -27.86
CA LEU A 208 4.00 -31.79 -29.07
C LEU A 208 2.84 -30.85 -29.41
N LEU A 209 1.96 -30.58 -28.45
CA LEU A 209 0.80 -29.71 -28.62
C LEU A 209 1.20 -28.30 -29.05
N GLY A 210 2.23 -27.73 -28.42
CA GLY A 210 2.78 -26.43 -28.77
C GLY A 210 3.36 -26.38 -30.18
N LEU A 211 4.14 -27.40 -30.56
CA LEU A 211 4.75 -27.48 -31.88
C LEU A 211 3.70 -27.62 -32.98
N VAL A 212 2.73 -28.53 -32.81
CA VAL A 212 1.63 -28.75 -33.77
C VAL A 212 0.75 -27.51 -33.89
N ALA A 213 0.49 -26.79 -32.80
CA ALA A 213 -0.23 -25.52 -32.86
C ALA A 213 0.54 -24.45 -33.65
N LYS A 214 1.85 -24.36 -33.43
CA LYS A 214 2.72 -23.36 -34.06
C LYS A 214 2.97 -23.64 -35.55
N THR A 215 2.75 -24.86 -36.06
CA THR A 215 2.93 -25.13 -37.50
C THR A 215 2.00 -24.29 -38.37
N LYS A 216 0.80 -23.94 -37.88
CA LYS A 216 -0.13 -23.08 -38.62
C LYS A 216 0.37 -21.64 -38.70
N SER A 217 0.96 -21.10 -37.64
CA SER A 217 1.49 -19.73 -37.64
C SER A 217 2.84 -19.59 -38.35
N MET A 218 3.55 -20.71 -38.57
CA MET A 218 4.84 -20.73 -39.29
C MET A 218 4.71 -20.85 -40.81
N ASP A 219 3.49 -20.97 -41.35
CA ASP A 219 3.23 -21.16 -42.78
C ASP A 219 4.10 -22.25 -43.43
N LEU A 220 4.34 -23.35 -42.71
CA LEU A 220 5.16 -24.45 -43.20
C LEU A 220 4.55 -25.04 -44.48
N SER A 221 5.38 -25.21 -45.53
CA SER A 221 4.97 -25.90 -46.75
C SER A 221 4.58 -27.35 -46.48
N THR A 222 3.76 -27.95 -47.34
CA THR A 222 3.33 -29.36 -47.21
C THR A 222 4.50 -30.32 -47.02
N ILE A 223 5.62 -30.11 -47.73
CA ILE A 223 6.82 -30.95 -47.63
C ILE A 223 7.48 -30.79 -46.24
N GLN A 224 7.55 -29.56 -45.72
CA GLN A 224 8.10 -29.30 -44.39
C GLN A 224 7.22 -29.92 -43.30
N GLN A 225 5.89 -29.81 -43.42
CA GLN A 225 4.97 -30.44 -42.49
C GLN A 225 5.10 -31.97 -42.51
N LEU A 226 5.25 -32.60 -43.70
CA LEU A 226 5.46 -34.05 -43.83
C LEU A 226 6.77 -34.49 -43.21
N THR A 227 7.83 -33.70 -43.41
CA THR A 227 9.15 -33.94 -42.82
C THR A 227 9.07 -33.86 -41.30
N LEU A 228 8.39 -32.84 -40.77
CA LEU A 228 8.18 -32.68 -39.34
C LEU A 228 7.37 -33.85 -38.76
N GLN A 229 6.26 -34.24 -39.40
CA GLN A 229 5.46 -35.38 -38.98
C GLN A 229 6.28 -36.67 -38.94
N SER A 230 7.11 -36.92 -39.95
CA SER A 230 7.99 -38.09 -39.99
C SER A 230 8.96 -38.09 -38.79
N LEU A 231 9.61 -36.96 -38.52
CA LEU A 231 10.52 -36.83 -37.38
C LEU A 231 9.81 -37.03 -36.04
N LEU A 232 8.59 -36.49 -35.89
CA LEU A 232 7.80 -36.68 -34.67
C LEU A 232 7.39 -38.14 -34.47
N ASN A 233 7.10 -38.90 -35.52
CA ASN A 233 6.82 -40.33 -35.40
C ASN A 233 8.05 -41.14 -34.93
N PHE A 234 9.27 -40.66 -35.21
CA PHE A 234 10.50 -41.26 -34.69
C PHE A 234 10.92 -40.71 -33.32
N ALA A 235 10.22 -39.70 -32.81
CA ALA A 235 10.48 -39.16 -31.48
C ALA A 235 10.13 -40.20 -30.42
N LYS A 236 10.91 -40.23 -29.34
CA LYS A 236 10.71 -41.16 -28.22
C LYS A 236 9.31 -41.00 -27.59
N ASN A 237 8.82 -39.78 -27.57
CA ASN A 237 7.62 -39.32 -26.87
C ASN A 237 6.57 -38.82 -27.86
N HIS A 238 6.17 -39.65 -28.83
CA HIS A 238 5.32 -39.23 -29.96
C HIS A 238 3.81 -39.20 -29.67
N ASP A 239 3.37 -39.74 -28.53
CA ASP A 239 1.96 -39.75 -28.12
C ASP A 239 1.46 -38.38 -27.64
N ALA A 240 0.14 -38.19 -27.68
CA ALA A 240 -0.53 -36.98 -27.19
C ALA A 240 -0.39 -36.75 -25.68
N PHE A 241 -0.12 -37.81 -24.91
CA PHE A 241 0.09 -37.79 -23.47
C PHE A 241 1.40 -38.51 -23.12
N LEU A 242 2.03 -38.11 -22.03
CA LEU A 242 3.31 -38.66 -21.56
C LEU A 242 3.21 -39.09 -20.11
N GLU A 243 3.84 -40.23 -19.80
CA GLU A 243 4.09 -40.67 -18.43
C GLU A 243 5.39 -40.05 -17.93
N LEU A 244 5.31 -39.19 -16.93
CA LEU A 244 6.49 -38.53 -16.35
C LEU A 244 6.44 -38.53 -14.83
N PRO A 245 7.60 -38.66 -14.15
CA PRO A 245 7.69 -38.27 -12.76
C PRO A 245 7.31 -36.79 -12.60
N VAL A 246 6.59 -36.46 -11.54
CA VAL A 246 6.08 -35.10 -11.28
C VAL A 246 7.19 -34.05 -11.33
N HIS A 247 8.33 -34.30 -10.68
CA HIS A 247 9.43 -33.34 -10.70
C HIS A 247 10.00 -33.08 -12.10
N ARG A 248 10.00 -34.10 -12.97
CA ARG A 248 10.44 -33.97 -14.37
C ARG A 248 9.45 -33.11 -15.14
N PHE A 249 8.16 -33.39 -14.98
CA PHE A 249 7.11 -32.61 -15.62
C PHE A 249 7.13 -31.13 -15.20
N LEU A 250 7.34 -30.85 -13.91
CA LEU A 250 7.38 -29.47 -13.40
C LEU A 250 8.69 -28.75 -13.75
N TRP A 251 9.84 -29.35 -13.48
CA TRP A 251 11.13 -28.63 -13.48
C TRP A 251 12.03 -28.91 -14.67
N GLY A 252 11.72 -29.91 -15.49
CA GLY A 252 12.48 -30.18 -16.69
C GLY A 252 12.67 -31.66 -16.99
N TYR A 253 12.41 -32.02 -18.24
CA TYR A 253 12.81 -33.28 -18.84
C TYR A 253 13.37 -33.07 -20.24
N ASP A 254 14.17 -34.04 -20.67
CA ASP A 254 14.72 -34.09 -22.01
C ASP A 254 13.68 -34.74 -22.94
N ASP A 255 13.35 -34.07 -24.04
CA ASP A 255 12.38 -34.56 -25.02
C ASP A 255 12.89 -34.37 -26.45
N THR A 256 12.90 -35.45 -27.23
CA THR A 256 13.30 -35.46 -28.64
C THR A 256 12.41 -34.57 -29.53
N ILE A 257 11.20 -34.25 -29.10
CA ILE A 257 10.30 -33.27 -29.77
C ILE A 257 10.89 -31.87 -29.66
N ILE A 258 11.52 -31.51 -28.55
CA ILE A 258 12.17 -30.20 -28.38
C ILE A 258 13.36 -30.10 -29.35
N ASP A 259 14.15 -31.15 -29.47
CA ASP A 259 15.27 -31.20 -30.41
C ASP A 259 14.80 -31.09 -31.86
N THR A 260 13.70 -31.79 -32.18
CA THR A 260 13.03 -31.66 -33.49
C THR A 260 12.54 -30.24 -33.70
N ALA A 261 11.87 -29.65 -32.71
CA ALA A 261 11.37 -28.30 -32.75
C ALA A 261 12.50 -27.28 -32.95
N LYS A 262 13.68 -27.46 -32.32
CA LYS A 262 14.86 -26.61 -32.53
C LYS A 262 15.31 -26.59 -34.00
N ILE A 263 15.19 -27.69 -34.74
CA ILE A 263 15.55 -27.73 -36.18
C ILE A 263 14.68 -26.76 -36.97
N PHE A 264 13.38 -26.72 -36.68
CA PHE A 264 12.42 -25.89 -37.41
C PHE A 264 12.31 -24.46 -36.84
N LEU A 265 12.52 -24.28 -35.54
CA LEU A 265 12.41 -23.00 -34.84
C LEU A 265 13.71 -22.19 -34.81
N LYS A 266 14.85 -22.77 -35.17
CA LYS A 266 16.13 -22.05 -35.38
C LYS A 266 16.00 -20.90 -36.39
N TRP A 267 14.99 -20.93 -37.26
CA TRP A 267 14.73 -19.86 -38.23
C TRP A 267 13.95 -18.67 -37.64
N SER A 268 13.30 -18.85 -36.48
CA SER A 268 12.51 -17.82 -35.78
C SER A 268 13.24 -17.12 -34.62
N GLY A 269 14.47 -17.52 -34.30
CA GLY A 269 15.33 -16.80 -33.32
C GLY A 269 15.05 -17.05 -31.84
N GLU A 270 14.08 -17.90 -31.48
CA GLU A 270 13.48 -17.86 -30.14
C GLU A 270 13.32 -19.24 -29.46
N MET A 271 14.36 -20.06 -29.32
CA MET A 271 14.30 -21.10 -28.28
C MET A 271 15.63 -21.22 -27.57
N LYS A 272 15.69 -20.61 -26.37
CA LYS A 272 16.85 -20.65 -25.46
C LYS A 272 16.75 -21.78 -24.43
N PHE A 273 15.75 -22.66 -24.51
CA PHE A 273 15.52 -23.70 -23.52
C PHE A 273 15.96 -25.07 -24.05
N ASP A 274 16.84 -25.73 -23.31
CA ASP A 274 17.30 -27.08 -23.64
C ASP A 274 16.39 -28.19 -23.13
N LYS A 275 15.57 -27.88 -22.12
CA LYS A 275 14.63 -28.80 -21.47
C LYS A 275 13.25 -28.18 -21.42
N PHE A 276 12.22 -29.02 -21.39
CA PHE A 276 10.85 -28.58 -21.18
C PHE A 276 10.38 -28.98 -19.79
N GLY A 277 9.70 -28.08 -19.11
CA GLY A 277 8.97 -28.33 -17.88
C GLY A 277 8.01 -27.18 -17.64
N LEU A 278 6.86 -27.46 -17.01
CA LEU A 278 5.80 -26.47 -16.82
C LEU A 278 6.30 -25.21 -16.09
N LEU A 279 7.18 -25.39 -15.12
CA LEU A 279 7.76 -24.35 -14.27
C LEU A 279 9.28 -24.20 -14.48
N ALA A 280 9.87 -24.94 -15.43
CA ALA A 280 11.30 -24.87 -15.73
C ALA A 280 11.77 -23.44 -16.08
N PRO A 281 11.01 -22.62 -16.85
CA PRO A 281 11.39 -21.24 -17.14
C PRO A 281 11.35 -20.29 -15.94
N LYS A 282 10.95 -20.76 -14.74
CA LYS A 282 10.83 -19.94 -13.52
C LYS A 282 11.94 -20.17 -12.51
N ASN A 283 12.63 -21.31 -12.55
CA ASN A 283 13.63 -21.63 -11.53
C ASN A 283 15.03 -21.26 -12.02
N ASP A 284 15.74 -20.46 -11.23
CA ASP A 284 17.11 -19.99 -11.52
C ASP A 284 17.22 -19.20 -12.85
N THR A 285 16.11 -18.62 -13.30
CA THR A 285 16.02 -17.79 -14.51
C THR A 285 15.80 -16.32 -14.15
N LEU A 286 16.23 -15.43 -15.05
CA LEU A 286 15.95 -14.00 -14.96
C LEU A 286 14.57 -13.71 -15.58
N SER A 287 13.75 -12.93 -14.89
CA SER A 287 12.52 -12.36 -15.43
C SER A 287 12.80 -11.34 -16.53
N GLU A 288 11.73 -10.85 -17.14
CA GLU A 288 11.75 -9.60 -17.90
C GLU A 288 12.29 -8.41 -17.08
N HIS A 289 12.83 -7.40 -17.78
CA HIS A 289 13.22 -6.13 -17.19
C HIS A 289 11.97 -5.34 -16.79
N LEU A 290 11.84 -5.09 -15.49
CA LEU A 290 10.75 -4.31 -14.92
C LEU A 290 11.29 -2.97 -14.42
N THR A 291 10.59 -1.89 -14.74
CA THR A 291 10.83 -0.56 -14.17
C THR A 291 9.64 -0.16 -13.33
N ILE A 292 9.87 0.14 -12.06
CA ILE A 292 8.84 0.63 -11.12
C ILE A 292 9.19 2.04 -10.64
N ASN A 293 8.19 2.76 -10.14
CA ASN A 293 8.41 4.03 -9.45
C ASN A 293 8.81 3.79 -7.97
N THR A 294 9.84 4.48 -7.51
CA THR A 294 10.42 4.32 -6.16
C THR A 294 9.59 4.95 -5.04
N GLY A 295 8.73 5.93 -5.38
CA GLY A 295 7.97 6.75 -4.46
C GLY A 295 8.78 7.86 -3.79
N GLU A 296 9.99 8.16 -4.26
CA GLU A 296 10.86 9.20 -3.68
C GLU A 296 10.33 10.59 -3.96
N ILE A 297 9.89 10.82 -5.19
CA ILE A 297 9.29 12.09 -5.62
C ILE A 297 7.76 11.94 -5.61
N ALA A 298 7.23 10.96 -6.34
CA ALA A 298 5.79 10.71 -6.45
C ALA A 298 5.33 9.57 -5.53
N LYS A 299 5.10 9.88 -4.24
CA LYS A 299 4.66 8.88 -3.24
C LYS A 299 3.38 8.13 -3.62
N ASP A 300 2.49 8.76 -4.40
CA ASP A 300 1.25 8.18 -4.91
C ASP A 300 1.45 7.18 -6.05
N LYS A 301 2.69 7.05 -6.55
CA LYS A 301 3.11 6.09 -7.56
C LYS A 301 4.04 5.01 -7.03
N ILE A 302 4.31 4.96 -5.72
CA ILE A 302 5.23 3.96 -5.16
C ILE A 302 4.87 2.54 -5.61
N ASN A 303 5.87 1.80 -6.11
CA ASN A 303 5.75 0.43 -6.61
C ASN A 303 4.79 0.24 -7.81
N VAL A 304 4.36 1.33 -8.46
CA VAL A 304 3.63 1.25 -9.72
C VAL A 304 4.61 0.97 -10.85
N LEU A 305 4.25 0.05 -11.74
CA LEU A 305 4.99 -0.27 -12.95
C LEU A 305 4.96 0.91 -13.91
N GLU A 306 6.14 1.28 -14.39
CA GLU A 306 6.35 2.34 -15.38
C GLU A 306 6.72 1.71 -16.75
N GLU A 307 7.54 0.66 -16.77
CA GLU A 307 7.96 -0.01 -18.01
C GLU A 307 8.14 -1.53 -17.83
N VAL A 308 7.86 -2.29 -18.90
CA VAL A 308 8.16 -3.72 -19.05
C VAL A 308 8.95 -3.91 -20.35
N GLU A 309 10.16 -4.45 -20.27
CA GLU A 309 11.10 -4.55 -21.40
C GLU A 309 11.32 -3.20 -22.13
N GLY A 310 11.35 -2.11 -21.36
CA GLY A 310 11.53 -0.74 -21.87
C GLY A 310 10.30 -0.13 -22.54
N SER A 311 9.14 -0.79 -22.50
CA SER A 311 7.87 -0.28 -23.02
C SER A 311 6.90 0.08 -21.89
N ASP A 312 6.17 1.19 -22.05
CA ASP A 312 5.12 1.65 -21.12
C ASP A 312 3.75 0.97 -21.37
N HIS A 313 3.70 0.04 -22.31
CA HIS A 313 2.53 -0.75 -22.67
C HIS A 313 2.92 -2.12 -23.21
N LEU A 314 2.00 -3.08 -23.12
CA LEU A 314 2.17 -4.40 -23.69
C LEU A 314 1.95 -4.39 -25.22
N PRO A 315 2.61 -5.28 -25.97
CA PRO A 315 2.43 -5.40 -27.41
C PRO A 315 1.40 -6.47 -27.82
N TYR A 316 0.60 -7.01 -26.88
CA TYR A 316 -0.13 -8.27 -27.11
C TYR A 316 -1.61 -8.09 -27.49
N TRP A 317 -2.23 -6.99 -27.12
CA TRP A 317 -3.68 -6.79 -27.24
C TRP A 317 -4.03 -5.64 -28.20
N ASP A 318 -5.28 -5.57 -28.61
CA ASP A 318 -5.70 -4.64 -29.67
C ASP A 318 -6.07 -3.24 -29.15
N SER A 319 -6.08 -3.02 -27.83
CA SER A 319 -6.44 -1.73 -27.24
C SER A 319 -5.43 -1.22 -26.22
N PRO A 320 -5.28 0.11 -26.08
CA PRO A 320 -4.45 0.71 -25.03
C PRO A 320 -4.87 0.28 -23.62
N GLN A 321 -6.17 0.03 -23.40
CA GLN A 321 -6.67 -0.35 -22.08
C GLN A 321 -6.26 -1.76 -21.68
N CYS A 322 -6.28 -2.71 -22.63
CA CYS A 322 -5.82 -4.08 -22.42
C CYS A 322 -4.29 -4.18 -22.36
N ASN A 323 -3.60 -3.31 -23.09
CA ASN A 323 -2.14 -3.20 -23.08
C ASN A 323 -1.57 -2.38 -21.90
N SER A 324 -2.43 -1.74 -21.11
CA SER A 324 -1.99 -0.93 -19.99
C SER A 324 -1.32 -1.78 -18.92
N ILE A 325 -0.16 -1.31 -18.46
CA ILE A 325 0.61 -1.87 -17.34
C ILE A 325 0.43 -1.07 -16.04
N ASP A 326 -0.49 -0.10 -15.99
CA ASP A 326 -0.76 0.71 -14.78
C ASP A 326 -1.33 -0.18 -13.66
N ALA A 327 -0.40 -0.70 -12.86
CA ALA A 327 -0.60 -1.70 -11.83
C ALA A 327 0.66 -1.77 -10.95
N THR A 328 0.58 -2.45 -9.82
CA THR A 328 1.76 -2.86 -9.05
C THR A 328 2.01 -4.35 -9.21
N ASP A 329 3.10 -4.87 -8.65
CA ASP A 329 3.37 -6.31 -8.57
C ASP A 329 2.52 -7.05 -7.51
N GLY A 330 1.65 -6.33 -6.80
CA GLY A 330 0.80 -6.87 -5.74
C GLY A 330 1.47 -6.97 -4.37
N THR A 331 2.76 -6.67 -4.24
CA THR A 331 3.47 -6.70 -2.94
C THR A 331 3.22 -5.44 -2.12
N MET A 332 3.08 -4.30 -2.80
CA MET A 332 2.78 -3.01 -2.20
C MET A 332 1.93 -2.16 -3.14
N PHE A 333 1.03 -1.37 -2.56
CA PHE A 333 0.18 -0.41 -3.25
C PHE A 333 0.37 0.98 -2.65
N PRO A 334 0.25 2.06 -3.45
CA PRO A 334 0.23 3.41 -2.90
C PRO A 334 -0.94 3.57 -1.90
N PRO A 335 -0.68 4.04 -0.67
CA PRO A 335 -1.74 4.22 0.34
C PRO A 335 -2.86 5.15 -0.12
N SER A 336 -2.56 6.12 -0.99
CA SER A 336 -3.54 7.02 -1.61
C SER A 336 -4.56 6.31 -2.51
N LYS A 337 -4.23 5.11 -3.02
CA LYS A 337 -5.12 4.31 -3.87
C LYS A 337 -6.00 3.34 -3.06
N LEU A 338 -5.77 3.18 -1.75
CA LEU A 338 -6.49 2.27 -0.85
C LEU A 338 -7.81 2.88 -0.37
N ASP A 339 -8.68 3.22 -1.32
CA ASP A 339 -10.08 3.50 -1.06
C ASP A 339 -10.91 2.23 -1.27
N LYS A 340 -11.94 2.04 -0.44
CA LYS A 340 -12.82 0.86 -0.50
C LYS A 340 -13.69 0.84 -1.78
N LYS A 341 -13.69 1.92 -2.57
CA LYS A 341 -14.43 2.05 -3.83
C LYS A 341 -13.55 1.88 -5.07
N THR A 342 -12.24 2.04 -4.95
CA THR A 342 -11.31 1.98 -6.08
C THR A 342 -10.90 0.55 -6.37
N LYS A 343 -10.82 0.19 -7.67
CA LYS A 343 -10.23 -1.07 -8.10
C LYS A 343 -8.71 -0.95 -8.07
N LEU A 344 -8.04 -1.87 -7.40
CA LEU A 344 -6.59 -2.02 -7.49
C LEU A 344 -6.25 -2.90 -8.69
N HIS A 345 -5.08 -2.70 -9.28
CA HIS A 345 -4.61 -3.52 -10.39
C HIS A 345 -3.26 -4.14 -10.03
N VAL A 346 -3.16 -5.45 -10.29
CA VAL A 346 -1.92 -6.21 -10.12
C VAL A 346 -1.49 -6.73 -11.48
N PHE A 347 -0.23 -6.50 -11.84
CA PHE A 347 0.33 -6.99 -13.08
C PHE A 347 0.73 -8.46 -12.93
N PHE A 348 0.26 -9.31 -13.84
CA PHE A 348 0.63 -10.71 -13.88
C PHE A 348 1.41 -10.97 -15.18
N PRO A 349 2.76 -11.02 -15.14
CA PRO A 349 3.56 -11.24 -16.34
C PRO A 349 3.18 -12.50 -17.11
N ASN A 350 2.85 -13.59 -16.40
CA ASN A 350 2.46 -14.86 -17.03
C ASN A 350 1.08 -14.85 -17.69
N LEU A 351 0.26 -13.86 -17.37
CA LEU A 351 -1.06 -13.66 -17.98
C LEU A 351 -1.03 -12.49 -18.97
N CYS A 352 0.09 -11.77 -19.02
CA CYS A 352 0.37 -10.73 -20.00
C CYS A 352 -0.70 -9.64 -19.95
N ARG A 353 -1.18 -9.34 -18.74
CA ARG A 353 -2.14 -8.28 -18.46
C ARG A 353 -2.12 -7.95 -16.98
N ARG A 354 -2.69 -6.80 -16.65
CA ARG A 354 -3.11 -6.48 -15.28
C ARG A 354 -4.48 -7.07 -14.98
N LEU A 355 -4.68 -7.48 -13.72
CA LEU A 355 -5.94 -7.99 -13.20
C LEU A 355 -6.50 -7.03 -12.14
N PRO A 356 -7.81 -6.72 -12.20
CA PRO A 356 -8.45 -5.87 -11.21
C PRO A 356 -8.73 -6.65 -9.92
N TYR A 357 -8.64 -5.96 -8.78
CA TYR A 357 -9.01 -6.43 -7.46
C TYR A 357 -9.94 -5.41 -6.79
N GLN A 358 -11.00 -5.88 -6.17
CA GLN A 358 -12.05 -5.07 -5.54
C GLN A 358 -12.08 -5.32 -4.05
N PHE A 359 -12.33 -4.27 -3.26
CA PHE A 359 -12.50 -4.41 -1.83
C PHE A 359 -13.67 -5.36 -1.53
N GLU A 360 -13.43 -6.35 -0.69
CA GLU A 360 -14.45 -7.29 -0.21
C GLU A 360 -14.90 -6.88 1.20
N LYS A 361 -13.95 -6.83 2.14
CA LYS A 361 -14.24 -6.61 3.56
C LYS A 361 -12.99 -6.23 4.36
N ASP A 362 -13.22 -5.69 5.56
CA ASP A 362 -12.20 -5.56 6.59
C ASP A 362 -11.94 -6.94 7.23
N VAL A 363 -10.67 -7.27 7.49
CA VAL A 363 -10.26 -8.49 8.18
C VAL A 363 -9.21 -8.17 9.23
N GLU A 364 -9.10 -9.01 10.25
CA GLU A 364 -8.07 -8.92 11.27
C GLU A 364 -7.31 -10.24 11.32
N ILE A 365 -6.00 -10.19 11.11
CA ILE A 365 -5.11 -11.36 11.10
C ILE A 365 -3.90 -11.01 11.95
N ASP A 366 -3.57 -11.87 12.92
CA ASP A 366 -2.50 -11.64 13.90
C ASP A 366 -2.60 -10.27 14.60
N ASP A 367 -3.82 -9.87 15.00
CA ASP A 367 -4.12 -8.57 15.62
C ASP A 367 -3.76 -7.35 14.75
N ILE A 368 -3.65 -7.53 13.43
CA ILE A 368 -3.40 -6.46 12.46
C ILE A 368 -4.66 -6.24 11.60
N PRO A 369 -5.23 -5.02 11.58
CA PRO A 369 -6.37 -4.70 10.72
C PRO A 369 -5.92 -4.54 9.26
N LEU A 370 -6.59 -5.25 8.36
CA LEU A 370 -6.26 -5.34 6.94
C LEU A 370 -7.52 -5.15 6.07
N LEU A 371 -7.30 -4.72 4.84
CA LEU A 371 -8.31 -4.64 3.81
C LEU A 371 -8.18 -5.85 2.90
N ARG A 372 -9.21 -6.69 2.82
CA ARG A 372 -9.25 -7.80 1.88
C ARG A 372 -9.73 -7.31 0.52
N TYR A 373 -8.88 -7.47 -0.49
CA TYR A 373 -9.21 -7.23 -1.89
C TYR A 373 -9.26 -8.55 -2.63
N LYS A 374 -10.33 -8.77 -3.39
CA LYS A 374 -10.62 -10.02 -4.09
C LYS A 374 -10.72 -9.80 -5.59
N MET A 375 -10.30 -10.80 -6.36
CA MET A 375 -10.46 -10.76 -7.81
C MET A 375 -11.95 -10.92 -8.19
N PRO A 376 -12.50 -10.08 -9.09
CA PRO A 376 -13.89 -10.18 -9.51
C PRO A 376 -14.20 -11.53 -10.17
N ILE A 377 -15.40 -12.07 -9.91
CA ILE A 377 -15.83 -13.37 -10.44
C ILE A 377 -15.92 -13.42 -11.97
N ASN A 378 -16.16 -12.28 -12.63
CA ASN A 378 -16.29 -12.16 -14.08
C ASN A 378 -14.99 -11.69 -14.77
N VAL A 379 -13.84 -11.78 -14.08
CA VAL A 379 -12.55 -11.30 -14.61
C VAL A 379 -12.12 -12.04 -15.89
N PHE A 380 -12.49 -13.31 -16.02
CA PHE A 380 -12.22 -14.15 -17.20
C PHE A 380 -13.48 -14.44 -18.02
N ASP A 381 -14.56 -13.70 -17.81
CA ASP A 381 -15.77 -13.83 -18.63
C ASP A 381 -15.52 -13.31 -20.05
N ASP A 382 -16.31 -13.82 -20.99
CA ASP A 382 -16.39 -13.27 -22.34
C ASP A 382 -16.98 -11.83 -22.32
N PRO A 383 -16.95 -11.10 -23.46
CA PRO A 383 -17.47 -9.73 -23.51
C PRO A 383 -18.97 -9.59 -23.21
N ILE A 384 -19.74 -10.69 -23.24
CA ILE A 384 -21.15 -10.67 -22.86
C ILE A 384 -21.27 -10.59 -21.33
N GLY A 385 -20.47 -11.37 -20.60
CA GLY A 385 -20.41 -11.34 -19.13
C GLY A 385 -19.56 -10.18 -18.57
N ASN A 386 -18.61 -9.66 -19.34
CA ASN A 386 -17.74 -8.55 -18.97
C ASN A 386 -17.27 -7.75 -20.21
N PRO A 387 -17.97 -6.66 -20.58
CA PRO A 387 -17.63 -5.86 -21.76
C PRO A 387 -16.19 -5.31 -21.77
N ASP A 388 -15.58 -5.10 -20.60
CA ASP A 388 -14.19 -4.64 -20.49
C ASP A 388 -13.19 -5.66 -21.09
N ASN A 389 -13.60 -6.93 -21.24
CA ASN A 389 -12.75 -7.98 -21.79
C ASN A 389 -12.75 -8.05 -23.33
N GLN A 390 -13.48 -7.18 -24.03
CA GLN A 390 -13.54 -7.18 -25.50
C GLN A 390 -12.17 -7.18 -26.18
N CYS A 391 -11.20 -6.44 -25.63
CA CYS A 391 -9.86 -6.33 -26.21
C CYS A 391 -8.90 -7.49 -25.89
N TYR A 392 -9.34 -8.48 -25.10
CA TYR A 392 -8.62 -9.74 -24.90
C TYR A 392 -9.07 -10.85 -25.87
N CYS A 393 -10.05 -10.55 -26.72
CA CYS A 393 -10.46 -11.42 -27.82
C CYS A 393 -9.68 -11.10 -29.09
N HIS A 394 -9.64 -12.04 -30.03
CA HIS A 394 -9.06 -11.79 -31.35
C HIS A 394 -10.00 -10.93 -32.18
N VAL A 395 -9.66 -9.66 -32.38
CA VAL A 395 -10.51 -8.68 -33.08
C VAL A 395 -10.72 -9.07 -34.55
N ASP A 396 -9.69 -9.52 -35.25
CA ASP A 396 -9.76 -9.84 -36.69
C ASP A 396 -10.74 -10.98 -37.02
N THR A 397 -10.88 -11.93 -36.11
CA THR A 397 -11.78 -13.09 -36.29
C THR A 397 -13.07 -12.95 -35.49
N ALA A 398 -13.20 -11.90 -34.68
CA ALA A 398 -14.25 -11.74 -33.68
C ALA A 398 -14.43 -12.99 -32.78
N THR A 399 -13.34 -13.74 -32.54
CA THR A 399 -13.39 -14.95 -31.71
C THR A 399 -12.86 -14.67 -30.31
N CYS A 400 -13.66 -15.03 -29.32
CA CYS A 400 -13.29 -15.00 -27.91
C CYS A 400 -13.13 -16.45 -27.41
N PRO A 401 -12.21 -16.69 -26.46
CA PRO A 401 -12.21 -17.94 -25.73
C PRO A 401 -13.53 -18.08 -24.93
N PRO A 402 -13.94 -19.30 -24.56
CA PRO A 402 -15.12 -19.51 -23.73
C PRO A 402 -15.12 -18.69 -22.44
N LYS A 403 -16.30 -18.40 -21.89
CA LYS A 403 -16.40 -17.79 -20.56
C LYS A 403 -15.56 -18.56 -19.52
N GLY A 404 -14.80 -17.84 -18.71
CA GLY A 404 -13.99 -18.36 -17.60
C GLY A 404 -12.57 -18.76 -17.96
N VAL A 405 -12.14 -18.54 -19.21
CA VAL A 405 -10.77 -18.77 -19.66
C VAL A 405 -10.21 -17.54 -20.38
N ILE A 406 -8.93 -17.26 -20.20
CA ILE A 406 -8.18 -16.29 -20.97
C ILE A 406 -7.11 -16.98 -21.82
N ASN A 407 -6.99 -16.56 -23.07
CA ASN A 407 -5.96 -17.06 -23.98
C ASN A 407 -4.65 -16.26 -23.78
N VAL A 408 -3.55 -16.93 -23.45
CA VAL A 408 -2.23 -16.30 -23.22
C VAL A 408 -1.20 -16.69 -24.30
N THR A 409 -1.67 -17.28 -25.41
CA THR A 409 -0.81 -17.78 -26.50
C THR A 409 0.19 -16.75 -27.01
N ALA A 410 -0.21 -15.48 -27.07
CA ALA A 410 0.59 -14.38 -27.63
C ALA A 410 1.90 -14.16 -26.85
N CYS A 411 1.91 -14.41 -25.55
CA CYS A 411 3.09 -14.20 -24.71
C CYS A 411 3.73 -15.50 -24.20
N THR A 412 3.17 -16.66 -24.57
CA THR A 412 3.78 -17.98 -24.35
C THR A 412 4.45 -18.52 -25.61
N MET A 413 5.05 -17.62 -26.41
CA MET A 413 5.82 -17.96 -27.62
C MET A 413 5.06 -18.79 -28.67
N GLY A 414 3.73 -18.63 -28.71
CA GLY A 414 2.84 -19.35 -29.61
C GLY A 414 2.33 -20.71 -29.11
N ALA A 415 2.71 -21.14 -27.89
CA ALA A 415 2.08 -22.30 -27.26
C ALA A 415 0.59 -21.99 -26.99
N PRO A 416 -0.36 -22.89 -27.29
CA PRO A 416 -1.80 -22.63 -27.19
C PRO A 416 -2.31 -22.70 -25.73
N ALA A 417 -1.68 -21.94 -24.84
CA ALA A 417 -1.95 -21.94 -23.40
C ALA A 417 -3.12 -21.03 -23.03
N LEU A 418 -3.95 -21.50 -22.11
CA LEU A 418 -5.07 -20.74 -21.53
C LEU A 418 -5.02 -20.79 -20.01
N VAL A 419 -5.45 -19.71 -19.37
CA VAL A 419 -5.54 -19.63 -17.91
C VAL A 419 -7.01 -19.54 -17.49
N SER A 420 -7.35 -20.21 -16.39
CA SER A 420 -8.70 -20.16 -15.78
C SER A 420 -8.61 -20.16 -14.26
N PHE A 421 -9.75 -20.07 -13.60
CA PHE A 421 -9.84 -20.56 -12.22
C PHE A 421 -9.69 -22.09 -12.17
N PRO A 422 -9.21 -22.65 -11.04
CA PRO A 422 -9.13 -24.08 -10.84
C PRO A 422 -10.46 -24.82 -11.10
N HIS A 423 -10.35 -26.01 -11.71
CA HIS A 423 -11.44 -26.87 -12.14
C HIS A 423 -12.46 -26.17 -13.06
N PHE A 424 -12.02 -25.15 -13.79
CA PHE A 424 -12.87 -24.26 -14.58
C PHE A 424 -14.02 -23.65 -13.76
N HIS A 425 -13.76 -23.35 -12.48
CA HIS A 425 -14.71 -22.65 -11.62
C HIS A 425 -15.16 -21.33 -12.29
N LEU A 426 -16.46 -21.03 -12.25
CA LEU A 426 -17.10 -19.89 -12.92
C LEU A 426 -17.07 -19.91 -14.46
N GLY A 427 -16.44 -20.93 -15.06
CA GLY A 427 -16.36 -21.09 -16.50
C GLY A 427 -17.60 -21.74 -17.12
N ASP A 428 -17.68 -21.58 -18.43
CA ASP A 428 -18.69 -22.18 -19.29
C ASP A 428 -18.79 -23.70 -19.02
N PRO A 429 -20.00 -24.26 -18.82
CA PRO A 429 -20.18 -25.69 -18.60
C PRO A 429 -19.47 -26.59 -19.64
N ARG A 430 -19.36 -26.13 -20.90
CA ARG A 430 -18.69 -26.90 -21.97
C ARG A 430 -17.23 -27.23 -21.67
N LEU A 431 -16.55 -26.44 -20.85
CA LEU A 431 -15.16 -26.67 -20.44
C LEU A 431 -15.00 -27.98 -19.62
N ARG A 432 -16.09 -28.51 -19.07
CA ARG A 432 -16.15 -29.72 -18.24
C ARG A 432 -16.91 -30.86 -18.92
N GLU A 433 -17.40 -30.68 -20.14
CA GLU A 433 -18.21 -31.70 -20.83
C GLU A 433 -17.37 -32.87 -21.33
N ASP A 434 -16.16 -32.59 -21.84
CA ASP A 434 -15.26 -33.58 -22.44
C ASP A 434 -14.23 -34.16 -21.46
N VAL A 435 -14.14 -33.61 -20.25
CA VAL A 435 -13.20 -34.02 -19.20
C VAL A 435 -13.94 -34.21 -17.87
N THR A 436 -13.93 -35.45 -17.36
CA THR A 436 -14.53 -35.84 -16.09
C THR A 436 -13.49 -35.83 -14.96
N GLY A 437 -13.94 -35.77 -13.69
CA GLY A 437 -13.05 -35.70 -12.51
C GLY A 437 -12.73 -34.28 -12.02
N LEU A 438 -13.34 -33.27 -12.64
CA LEU A 438 -13.21 -31.86 -12.23
C LEU A 438 -14.27 -31.48 -11.19
N HIS A 439 -13.83 -30.92 -10.07
CA HIS A 439 -14.64 -30.56 -8.90
C HIS A 439 -14.38 -29.11 -8.46
N PRO A 440 -15.08 -28.12 -9.05
CA PRO A 440 -14.88 -26.71 -8.70
C PRO A 440 -15.43 -26.39 -7.30
N ASP A 441 -14.56 -25.88 -6.43
CA ASP A 441 -14.91 -25.39 -5.10
C ASP A 441 -14.58 -23.88 -4.98
N PRO A 442 -15.58 -23.00 -4.78
CA PRO A 442 -15.35 -21.56 -4.62
C PRO A 442 -14.39 -21.24 -3.47
N LEU A 443 -14.52 -21.88 -2.30
CA LEU A 443 -13.74 -21.52 -1.12
C LEU A 443 -12.27 -21.90 -1.27
N LEU A 444 -12.00 -23.00 -1.97
CA LEU A 444 -10.64 -23.45 -2.24
C LEU A 444 -9.97 -22.61 -3.34
N HIS A 445 -10.73 -22.07 -4.28
CA HIS A 445 -10.19 -21.52 -5.54
C HIS A 445 -10.16 -19.99 -5.61
N GLU A 446 -10.54 -19.31 -4.54
CA GLU A 446 -10.55 -17.85 -4.48
C GLU A 446 -9.16 -17.22 -4.40
N SER A 447 -9.01 -16.08 -5.08
CA SER A 447 -7.80 -15.24 -5.07
C SER A 447 -8.07 -13.91 -4.37
N HIS A 448 -7.25 -13.59 -3.36
CA HIS A 448 -7.35 -12.36 -2.58
C HIS A 448 -6.00 -11.89 -2.04
N PHE A 449 -5.94 -10.60 -1.69
CA PHE A 449 -4.83 -9.95 -1.00
C PHE A 449 -5.34 -9.25 0.25
N ASP A 450 -4.61 -9.35 1.35
CA ASP A 450 -4.89 -8.66 2.60
C ASP A 450 -3.85 -7.56 2.81
N ILE A 451 -4.30 -6.32 2.65
CA ILE A 451 -3.43 -5.14 2.52
C ILE A 451 -3.53 -4.31 3.78
N HIS A 452 -2.38 -3.92 4.32
CA HIS A 452 -2.30 -2.99 5.45
C HIS A 452 -2.69 -1.58 5.01
N GLN A 453 -3.80 -1.04 5.52
CA GLN A 453 -4.38 0.23 5.03
C GLN A 453 -3.43 1.43 5.05
N THR A 454 -2.64 1.61 6.12
CA THR A 454 -1.75 2.78 6.26
C THR A 454 -0.46 2.64 5.44
N LEU A 455 0.14 1.44 5.42
CA LEU A 455 1.44 1.18 4.81
C LEU A 455 1.33 0.75 3.34
N GLY A 456 0.17 0.23 2.94
CA GLY A 456 -0.09 -0.33 1.62
C GLY A 456 0.63 -1.62 1.29
N LEU A 457 1.22 -2.28 2.29
CA LEU A 457 1.88 -3.58 2.13
C LEU A 457 0.85 -4.71 2.11
N THR A 458 1.00 -5.64 1.17
CA THR A 458 0.29 -6.91 1.19
C THR A 458 0.98 -7.84 2.18
N LEU A 459 0.28 -8.18 3.27
CA LEU A 459 0.82 -9.02 4.34
C LEU A 459 0.49 -10.49 4.14
N TYR A 460 -0.75 -10.74 3.73
CA TYR A 460 -1.25 -12.08 3.46
C TYR A 460 -1.94 -12.09 2.10
N GLY A 461 -2.06 -13.27 1.53
CA GLY A 461 -2.78 -13.42 0.28
C GLY A 461 -2.71 -14.83 -0.25
N LYS A 462 -3.62 -15.11 -1.17
CA LYS A 462 -3.72 -16.36 -1.89
C LYS A 462 -4.09 -16.04 -3.33
N SER A 463 -3.39 -16.64 -4.29
CA SER A 463 -3.72 -16.59 -5.70
C SER A 463 -3.81 -18.01 -6.24
N SER A 464 -4.95 -18.36 -6.81
CA SER A 464 -5.21 -19.70 -7.35
C SER A 464 -5.56 -19.60 -8.83
N LEU A 465 -4.71 -20.14 -9.69
CA LEU A 465 -4.89 -20.10 -11.14
C LEU A 465 -4.58 -21.46 -11.77
N GLN A 466 -5.33 -21.81 -12.80
CA GLN A 466 -5.17 -23.04 -13.55
C GLN A 466 -4.59 -22.78 -14.92
N ILE A 467 -3.64 -23.61 -15.32
CA ILE A 467 -3.04 -23.64 -16.64
C ILE A 467 -3.71 -24.75 -17.44
N ASN A 468 -4.08 -24.42 -18.67
CA ASN A 468 -4.74 -25.30 -19.61
C ASN A 468 -4.05 -25.21 -20.97
N ILE A 469 -4.27 -26.22 -21.81
CA ILE A 469 -3.75 -26.26 -23.18
C ILE A 469 -4.90 -26.55 -24.16
N GLU A 470 -5.07 -25.70 -25.17
CA GLU A 470 -6.05 -25.95 -26.23
C GLU A 470 -5.44 -26.85 -27.31
N VAL A 471 -6.17 -27.90 -27.68
CA VAL A 471 -5.75 -28.80 -28.75
C VAL A 471 -6.02 -28.17 -30.11
N LYS A 472 -4.95 -27.77 -30.79
CA LYS A 472 -4.98 -27.33 -32.18
C LYS A 472 -4.47 -28.44 -33.09
N LYS A 473 -5.35 -28.98 -33.93
CA LYS A 473 -5.05 -30.08 -34.85
C LYS A 473 -4.82 -29.58 -36.27
N THR A 474 -4.09 -30.40 -37.01
CA THR A 474 -3.91 -30.32 -38.47
C THR A 474 -4.05 -31.74 -39.02
N PRO A 475 -4.61 -31.92 -40.23
CA PRO A 475 -4.78 -33.26 -40.83
C PRO A 475 -3.47 -34.05 -40.96
N MET A 476 -2.32 -33.37 -40.96
CA MET A 476 -1.02 -34.00 -41.12
C MET A 476 -0.51 -34.69 -39.86
N PHE A 477 -0.94 -34.25 -38.68
CA PHE A 477 -0.43 -34.73 -37.39
C PHE A 477 -1.43 -35.66 -36.72
N THR A 478 -1.19 -36.97 -36.83
CA THR A 478 -2.14 -38.01 -36.43
C THR A 478 -2.15 -38.30 -34.93
N ALA A 479 -1.07 -37.99 -34.20
CA ALA A 479 -0.95 -38.23 -32.76
C ALA A 479 -2.09 -37.59 -31.94
N LEU A 480 -2.62 -36.45 -32.41
CA LEU A 480 -3.74 -35.74 -31.78
C LEU A 480 -5.10 -36.09 -32.39
N GLY A 481 -5.16 -37.06 -33.31
CA GLY A 481 -6.32 -37.31 -34.17
C GLY A 481 -7.59 -37.67 -33.40
N PHE A 482 -7.44 -38.42 -32.30
CA PHE A 482 -8.53 -38.88 -31.44
C PHE A 482 -9.13 -37.77 -30.56
N LEU A 483 -8.41 -36.67 -30.33
CA LEU A 483 -8.89 -35.54 -29.52
C LEU A 483 -9.79 -34.62 -30.35
N LYS A 484 -10.79 -33.96 -29.76
CA LYS A 484 -11.63 -32.97 -30.45
C LYS A 484 -10.82 -31.71 -30.79
N GLN A 485 -11.14 -31.04 -31.89
CA GLN A 485 -10.51 -29.75 -32.23
C GLN A 485 -11.01 -28.68 -31.24
N GLY A 486 -10.09 -27.94 -30.61
CA GLY A 486 -10.45 -26.87 -29.67
C GLY A 486 -10.85 -27.35 -28.27
N ILE A 487 -10.71 -28.64 -27.95
CA ILE A 487 -10.85 -29.11 -26.56
C ILE A 487 -9.75 -28.45 -25.71
N ILE A 488 -10.13 -27.98 -24.51
CA ILE A 488 -9.23 -27.34 -23.55
C ILE A 488 -8.90 -28.37 -22.48
N LEU A 489 -7.65 -28.82 -22.46
CA LEU A 489 -7.15 -29.83 -21.54
C LEU A 489 -6.61 -29.15 -20.27
N PRO A 490 -7.16 -29.43 -19.08
CA PRO A 490 -6.60 -28.94 -17.83
C PRO A 490 -5.24 -29.61 -17.55
N VAL A 491 -4.22 -28.82 -17.23
CA VAL A 491 -2.85 -29.31 -17.04
C VAL A 491 -2.51 -29.39 -15.56
N ALA A 492 -2.58 -28.25 -14.89
CA ALA A 492 -2.32 -28.12 -13.47
C ALA A 492 -2.94 -26.82 -12.96
N TRP A 493 -3.25 -26.76 -11.67
CA TRP A 493 -3.52 -25.50 -11.00
C TRP A 493 -2.53 -25.23 -9.88
N ILE A 494 -2.28 -23.95 -9.65
CA ILE A 494 -1.23 -23.46 -8.78
C ILE A 494 -1.86 -22.51 -7.78
N GLU A 495 -1.63 -22.79 -6.50
CA GLU A 495 -1.89 -21.89 -5.39
C GLU A 495 -0.57 -21.25 -4.97
N LEU A 496 -0.48 -19.92 -5.06
CA LEU A 496 0.58 -19.15 -4.43
C LEU A 496 0.00 -18.46 -3.20
N SER A 497 0.60 -18.69 -2.03
CA SER A 497 0.09 -18.10 -0.79
C SER A 497 1.20 -17.62 0.15
N VAL A 498 0.90 -16.56 0.88
CA VAL A 498 1.67 -16.12 2.06
C VAL A 498 0.74 -16.32 3.25
N ALA A 499 0.93 -17.45 3.95
CA ALA A 499 0.12 -17.80 5.11
C ALA A 499 0.74 -17.31 6.43
N GLU A 500 2.07 -17.22 6.49
CA GLU A 500 2.80 -16.87 7.70
C GLU A 500 3.90 -15.85 7.36
N LEU A 501 3.97 -14.79 8.17
CA LEU A 501 5.04 -13.81 8.11
C LEU A 501 6.15 -14.14 9.11
N PRO A 502 7.42 -13.88 8.77
CA PRO A 502 8.51 -13.95 9.74
C PRO A 502 8.28 -13.00 10.92
N GLU A 503 8.67 -13.40 12.12
CA GLU A 503 8.48 -12.62 13.35
C GLU A 503 9.13 -11.24 13.29
N SER A 504 10.26 -11.12 12.59
CA SER A 504 10.94 -9.84 12.35
C SER A 504 10.07 -8.87 11.54
N ILE A 505 9.31 -9.36 10.56
CA ILE A 505 8.39 -8.55 9.76
C ILE A 505 7.15 -8.22 10.58
N LYS A 506 6.57 -9.18 11.32
CA LYS A 506 5.44 -8.91 12.22
C LYS A 506 5.77 -7.80 13.22
N THR A 507 6.95 -7.89 13.85
CA THR A 507 7.46 -6.89 14.80
C THR A 507 7.65 -5.52 14.14
N LEU A 508 8.21 -5.49 12.92
CA LEU A 508 8.42 -4.25 12.17
C LEU A 508 7.09 -3.56 11.83
N ILE A 509 6.10 -4.33 11.35
CA ILE A 509 4.76 -3.82 11.04
C ILE A 509 4.06 -3.36 12.32
N TYR A 510 4.12 -4.15 13.40
CA TYR A 510 3.51 -3.80 14.68
C TYR A 510 4.04 -2.45 15.22
N HIS A 511 5.36 -2.26 15.24
CA HIS A 511 5.94 -0.99 15.69
C HIS A 511 5.67 0.15 14.70
N GLY A 512 5.72 -0.14 13.39
CA GLY A 512 5.41 0.83 12.34
C GLY A 512 3.97 1.36 12.37
N THR A 513 3.03 0.57 12.91
CA THR A 513 1.60 0.91 12.97
C THR A 513 1.17 1.35 14.37
N TYR A 514 1.36 0.52 15.39
CA TYR A 514 0.79 0.77 16.73
C TYR A 514 1.67 1.67 17.59
N SER A 515 2.99 1.44 17.59
CA SER A 515 3.89 2.26 18.41
C SER A 515 3.97 3.70 17.90
N THR A 516 4.03 3.89 16.59
CA THR A 516 3.99 5.21 15.94
C THR A 516 2.66 5.93 16.20
N ALA A 517 1.52 5.23 16.08
CA ALA A 517 0.21 5.81 16.39
C ALA A 517 0.07 6.17 17.88
N ALA A 518 0.58 5.33 18.78
CA ALA A 518 0.60 5.63 20.22
C ALA A 518 1.47 6.85 20.53
N ILE A 519 2.66 6.95 19.93
CA ILE A 519 3.54 8.13 20.07
C ILE A 519 2.83 9.38 19.53
N GLN A 520 2.19 9.31 18.36
CA GLN A 520 1.42 10.41 17.79
C GLN A 520 0.30 10.85 18.74
N LEU A 521 -0.45 9.91 19.30
CA LEU A 521 -1.52 10.18 20.25
C LEU A 521 -0.98 10.84 21.52
N ILE A 522 0.11 10.32 22.10
CA ILE A 522 0.74 10.86 23.31
C ILE A 522 1.22 12.28 23.08
N ILE A 523 1.96 12.53 21.99
CA ILE A 523 2.43 13.88 21.63
C ILE A 523 1.25 14.83 21.46
N ARG A 524 0.20 14.40 20.75
CA ARG A 524 -1.02 15.19 20.55
C ARG A 524 -1.71 15.54 21.88
N VAL A 525 -1.85 14.58 22.78
CA VAL A 525 -2.44 14.80 24.12
C VAL A 525 -1.58 15.76 24.94
N ILE A 526 -0.25 15.61 24.94
CA ILE A 526 0.68 16.51 25.64
C ILE A 526 0.57 17.94 25.08
N CYS A 527 0.51 18.12 23.76
CA CYS A 527 0.32 19.42 23.14
C CYS A 527 -1.01 20.07 23.56
N ILE A 528 -2.11 19.30 23.58
CA ILE A 528 -3.43 19.81 23.99
C ILE A 528 -3.45 20.16 25.48
N LEU A 529 -2.92 19.29 26.35
CA LEU A 529 -2.87 19.54 27.80
C LEU A 529 -1.99 20.75 28.12
N SER A 530 -0.82 20.87 27.49
CA SER A 530 0.05 22.04 27.67
C SER A 530 -0.59 23.33 27.16
N LEU A 531 -1.38 23.28 26.07
CA LEU A 531 -2.16 24.42 25.58
C LEU A 531 -3.23 24.86 26.61
N ILE A 532 -3.98 23.91 27.17
CA ILE A 532 -5.03 24.21 28.16
C ILE A 532 -4.42 24.77 29.45
N ILE A 533 -3.35 24.13 29.98
CA ILE A 533 -2.70 24.56 31.22
C ILE A 533 -2.07 25.94 31.04
N SER A 534 -1.32 26.17 29.95
CA SER A 534 -0.72 27.49 29.68
C SER A 534 -1.77 28.58 29.52
N ALA A 535 -2.92 28.29 28.87
CA ALA A 535 -4.03 29.22 28.75
C ALA A 535 -4.66 29.55 30.11
N LEU A 536 -4.91 28.54 30.96
CA LEU A 536 -5.45 28.73 32.31
C LEU A 536 -4.48 29.49 33.22
N CYS A 537 -3.18 29.17 33.17
CA CYS A 537 -2.14 29.89 33.92
C CYS A 537 -2.03 31.35 33.46
N LEU A 538 -2.09 31.61 32.15
CA LEU A 538 -2.04 32.95 31.60
C LEU A 538 -3.30 33.76 31.98
N PHE A 539 -4.48 33.14 31.91
CA PHE A 539 -5.75 33.73 32.36
C PHE A 539 -5.70 34.09 33.85
N THR A 540 -5.31 33.15 34.71
CA THR A 540 -5.21 33.40 36.17
C THR A 540 -4.16 34.45 36.52
N LEU A 541 -3.04 34.54 35.80
CA LEU A 541 -2.04 35.60 36.02
C LEU A 541 -2.52 36.98 35.59
N ILE A 542 -3.26 37.08 34.47
CA ILE A 542 -3.79 38.35 33.97
C ILE A 542 -4.96 38.83 34.85
N PHE A 543 -5.92 37.96 35.15
CA PHE A 543 -7.14 38.32 35.88
C PHE A 543 -7.00 38.22 37.41
N GLY A 544 -6.04 37.44 37.91
CA GLY A 544 -5.76 37.30 39.35
C GLY A 544 -4.98 38.47 39.95
N ARG A 545 -4.53 39.43 39.13
CA ARG A 545 -3.80 40.61 39.58
C ARG A 545 -4.75 41.61 40.24
N ARG A 546 -5.00 41.42 41.54
CA ARG A 546 -5.65 42.44 42.37
C ARG A 546 -4.69 43.64 42.51
N PRO A 547 -5.15 44.89 42.31
CA PRO A 547 -4.35 46.06 42.68
C PRO A 547 -4.05 45.96 44.19
N LYS A 548 -2.78 46.06 44.61
CA LYS A 548 -2.49 46.02 46.06
C LYS A 548 -3.16 47.25 46.70
N PRO A 549 -3.78 47.12 47.89
CA PRO A 549 -4.48 48.25 48.52
C PRO A 549 -3.50 49.37 48.90
N CYS A 550 -3.95 50.61 48.75
CA CYS A 550 -3.24 51.84 49.08
C CYS A 550 -2.89 51.92 50.59
N VAL A 551 -1.71 52.47 50.90
CA VAL A 551 -1.17 52.65 52.26
C VAL A 551 -2.08 53.51 53.14
N SER A 552 -2.28 53.12 54.41
CA SER A 552 -2.89 53.97 55.44
C SER A 552 -1.81 54.73 56.22
N ILE A 553 -1.91 56.07 56.28
CA ILE A 553 -1.05 56.92 57.11
C ILE A 553 -1.72 57.12 58.48
N HIS A 554 -1.00 56.84 59.57
CA HIS A 554 -1.45 57.13 60.94
C HIS A 554 -0.90 58.48 61.39
N HIS A 555 -1.79 59.42 61.71
CA HIS A 555 -1.41 60.66 62.40
C HIS A 555 -1.36 60.39 63.92
N LYS A 556 -0.27 60.76 64.58
CA LYS A 556 -0.21 60.84 66.05
C LYS A 556 -0.61 62.27 66.44
N PRO A 557 -1.60 62.50 67.33
CA PRO A 557 -1.95 63.85 67.75
C PRO A 557 -0.92 64.37 68.77
N GLU A 558 -0.36 65.57 68.54
CA GLU A 558 0.35 66.33 69.57
C GLU A 558 -0.68 67.07 70.44
N MET A 559 -0.56 66.93 71.75
CA MET A 559 -1.39 67.64 72.72
C MET A 559 -0.89 69.07 72.91
N GLU A 560 -1.76 70.05 72.70
CA GLU A 560 -1.58 71.43 73.17
C GLU A 560 -1.28 71.45 74.67
N LYS A 561 -0.18 72.12 75.06
CA LYS A 561 -0.01 72.63 76.42
C LYS A 561 -0.01 74.16 76.39
N MET A 562 -1.09 74.67 76.96
CA MET A 562 -1.41 76.03 77.39
C MET A 562 -0.47 76.48 78.54
N GLN A 563 0.06 77.70 78.49
CA GLN A 563 0.43 78.58 79.63
C GLN A 563 0.99 79.91 79.08
N MET A 564 0.25 81.03 79.12
CA MET A 564 0.21 82.07 80.17
C MET A 564 1.59 82.63 80.60
N SER A 565 1.98 83.78 80.06
CA SER A 565 2.01 85.08 80.77
C SER A 565 2.02 86.22 79.76
#